data_AF-B5CLP9-F1
#
_entry.id   AF-B5CLP9-F1
#
_cell.length_a   1.000
_cell.length_b   1.000
_cell.length_c   1.000
_cell.angle_alpha   90.00
_cell.angle_beta   90.00
_cell.angle_gamma   90.00
#
_symmetry.space_group_name_H-M   'P 1'
#
loop_
_entity.id
_entity.type
_entity.pdbx_description
1 polymer ?
#
loop_
_entity_poly.entity_id
_entity_poly.type
_entity_poly.pdbx_seq_one_letter_code
_entity_poly.pdbx_strand_id
1 'polypeptide(L)'
;MKTNGIVLLTFIFLTSTLFGCGKQDASVGLESIDVPEIEKIEHTGTTGGKDGNYSYSFSDDEVIEFINLLNQVKLGDEVDESKAVSSGAVSYYTIYLVTDETLTISPGKYFKVADRYYEFDNYDELWDEFIVFNSIK
;
A
#
# COMPACT_ATOMS: atom_id res chain seq x y z
N MET A 1 19.85 8.38 40.48
CA MET A 1 20.28 7.69 39.25
C MET A 1 20.17 6.19 39.44
N LYS A 2 19.24 5.56 38.74
CA LYS A 2 19.27 4.13 38.42
C LYS A 2 18.82 4.01 36.97
N THR A 3 19.64 3.32 36.20
CA THR A 3 19.73 3.31 34.76
C THR A 3 18.55 2.56 34.13
N ASN A 4 17.84 3.19 33.19
CA ASN A 4 16.87 2.51 32.35
C ASN A 4 17.64 1.58 31.40
N GLY A 5 17.46 0.28 31.56
CA GLY A 5 18.02 -0.72 30.65
C GLY A 5 17.29 -0.66 29.32
N ILE A 6 17.97 -0.19 28.28
CA ILE A 6 17.54 -0.33 26.89
C ILE A 6 17.78 -1.79 26.51
N VAL A 7 16.71 -2.55 26.27
CA VAL A 7 16.79 -3.89 25.70
C VAL A 7 16.98 -3.72 24.19
N LEU A 8 18.21 -3.95 23.72
CA LEU A 8 18.53 -3.98 22.30
C LEU A 8 18.19 -5.38 21.76
N LEU A 9 17.05 -5.51 21.09
CA LEU A 9 16.59 -6.76 20.49
C LEU A 9 17.22 -6.91 19.09
N THR A 10 18.36 -7.57 19.01
CA THR A 10 18.99 -7.90 17.72
C THR A 10 18.26 -9.07 17.07
N PHE A 11 17.41 -8.79 16.08
CA PHE A 11 16.85 -9.80 15.19
C PHE A 11 17.90 -10.20 14.13
N ILE A 12 18.34 -11.46 14.18
CA ILE A 12 19.21 -12.05 13.18
C ILE A 12 18.33 -12.50 12.01
N PHE A 13 18.33 -11.77 10.91
CA PHE A 13 17.74 -12.23 9.65
C PHE A 13 18.61 -13.34 9.07
N LEU A 14 18.16 -14.59 9.20
CA LEU A 14 18.76 -15.75 8.56
C LEU A 14 18.17 -15.87 7.14
N THR A 15 18.81 -15.28 6.13
CA THR A 15 18.40 -15.48 4.74
C THR A 15 18.99 -16.80 4.22
N SER A 16 18.20 -17.87 4.29
CA SER A 16 18.53 -19.11 3.59
C SER A 16 18.26 -18.95 2.09
N THR A 17 19.31 -18.69 1.31
CA THR A 17 19.30 -18.79 -0.14
C THR A 17 19.29 -20.27 -0.56
N LEU A 18 18.10 -20.83 -0.76
CA LEU A 18 17.93 -22.05 -1.54
C LEU A 18 17.36 -21.65 -2.91
N PHE A 19 18.26 -21.60 -3.90
CA PHE A 19 17.95 -21.41 -5.32
C PHE A 19 17.23 -22.66 -5.84
N GLY A 20 15.92 -22.71 -5.65
CA GLY A 20 15.01 -23.64 -6.32
C GLY A 20 14.31 -22.93 -7.46
N CYS A 21 14.34 -23.51 -8.66
CA CYS A 21 13.60 -23.04 -9.82
C CYS A 21 12.09 -23.11 -9.55
N GLY A 22 11.54 -22.03 -9.01
CA GLY A 22 10.13 -21.69 -8.93
C GLY A 22 10.07 -20.19 -9.16
N LYS A 23 9.01 -19.72 -9.82
CA LYS A 23 8.75 -18.29 -10.04
C LYS A 23 9.09 -17.53 -8.76
N GLN A 24 9.96 -16.54 -8.86
CA GLN A 24 10.14 -15.60 -7.76
C GLN A 24 8.80 -14.87 -7.63
N ASP A 25 7.95 -15.33 -6.71
CA ASP A 25 6.97 -14.45 -6.08
C ASP A 25 7.81 -13.40 -5.36
N ALA A 26 8.20 -12.37 -6.11
CA ALA A 26 8.62 -11.13 -5.52
C ALA A 26 7.38 -10.67 -4.77
N SER A 27 7.38 -10.84 -3.45
CA SER A 27 6.42 -10.18 -2.57
C SER A 27 6.43 -8.72 -2.97
N VAL A 28 5.43 -8.30 -3.73
CA VAL A 28 5.23 -6.90 -4.08
C VAL A 28 5.19 -6.20 -2.73
N GLY A 29 6.04 -5.18 -2.52
CA GLY A 29 6.45 -4.66 -1.20
C GLY A 29 5.37 -4.02 -0.31
N LEU A 30 4.16 -4.56 -0.30
CA LEU A 30 3.06 -4.28 0.61
C LEU A 30 3.12 -5.16 1.86
N GLU A 31 3.74 -6.34 1.76
CA GLU A 31 3.92 -7.22 2.91
C GLU A 31 4.94 -6.57 3.85
N SER A 32 4.47 -5.94 4.93
CA SER A 32 5.26 -5.33 6.03
C SER A 32 5.61 -3.83 5.92
N ILE A 33 4.70 -2.96 5.48
CA ILE A 33 4.89 -1.51 5.68
C ILE A 33 4.53 -1.16 7.13
N ASP A 34 5.52 -0.67 7.89
CA ASP A 34 5.37 -0.25 9.27
C ASP A 34 5.07 1.25 9.38
N VAL A 35 4.12 1.63 10.24
CA VAL A 35 3.76 3.04 10.51
C VAL A 35 4.96 3.95 10.87
N PRO A 36 5.93 3.55 11.74
CA PRO A 36 7.08 4.40 12.04
C PRO A 36 8.00 4.67 10.84
N GLU A 37 7.89 3.90 9.75
CA GLU A 37 8.64 4.13 8.51
C GLU A 37 7.94 5.11 7.57
N ILE A 38 6.68 5.48 7.87
CA ILE A 38 5.87 6.39 7.06
C ILE A 38 5.95 7.80 7.66
N GLU A 39 6.36 8.75 6.83
CA GLU A 39 6.29 10.18 7.16
C GLU A 39 4.88 10.72 6.94
N LYS A 40 4.25 10.38 5.81
CA LYS A 40 2.96 10.94 5.39
C LYS A 40 2.30 10.07 4.34
N ILE A 41 0.97 10.10 4.29
CA ILE A 41 0.19 9.61 3.15
C ILE A 41 -0.62 10.75 2.54
N GLU A 42 -0.51 10.92 1.22
CA GLU A 42 -1.33 11.83 0.44
C GLU A 42 -2.29 11.03 -0.44
N HIS A 43 -3.58 11.35 -0.35
CA HIS A 43 -4.62 10.75 -1.16
C HIS A 43 -5.08 11.74 -2.23
N THR A 44 -4.96 11.33 -3.49
CA THR A 44 -5.35 12.10 -4.66
C THR A 44 -6.25 11.28 -5.55
N GLY A 45 -7.05 11.92 -6.39
CA GLY A 45 -7.88 11.17 -7.32
C GLY A 45 -8.80 12.04 -8.14
N THR A 46 -9.59 11.37 -8.99
CA THR A 46 -10.63 11.99 -9.82
C THR A 46 -11.94 11.25 -9.66
N THR A 47 -13.06 11.97 -9.55
CA THR A 47 -14.42 11.42 -9.50
C THR A 47 -15.11 11.38 -10.87
N GLY A 48 -14.40 11.71 -11.95
CA GLY A 48 -14.94 11.79 -13.32
C GLY A 48 -15.80 13.01 -13.63
N GLY A 49 -16.06 13.88 -12.65
CA GLY A 49 -16.76 15.16 -12.83
C GLY A 49 -15.85 16.30 -13.33
N LYS A 50 -16.47 17.39 -13.80
CA LYS A 50 -15.77 18.58 -14.35
C LYS A 50 -14.74 19.20 -13.37
N ASP A 51 -15.02 19.12 -12.08
CA ASP A 51 -14.14 19.54 -10.99
C ASP A 51 -13.84 18.37 -10.03
N GLY A 52 -13.76 17.15 -10.58
CA GLY A 52 -13.73 15.92 -9.80
C GLY A 52 -12.39 15.60 -9.14
N ASN A 53 -11.39 16.46 -9.29
CA ASN A 53 -10.06 16.21 -8.74
C ASN A 53 -10.02 16.57 -7.25
N TYR A 54 -9.39 15.72 -6.44
CA TYR A 54 -9.14 15.99 -5.03
C TYR A 54 -7.71 15.64 -4.66
N SER A 55 -7.21 16.31 -3.64
CA SER A 55 -5.96 15.98 -2.96
C SER A 55 -6.08 16.39 -1.50
N TYR A 56 -5.71 15.50 -0.59
CA TYR A 56 -5.56 15.81 0.82
C TYR A 56 -4.57 14.85 1.48
N SER A 57 -4.06 15.25 2.64
CA SER A 57 -3.16 14.44 3.45
C SER A 57 -3.95 13.72 4.54
N PHE A 58 -3.51 12.51 4.91
CA PHE A 58 -4.09 11.78 6.03
C PHE A 58 -3.66 12.37 7.38
N SER A 59 -4.52 12.24 8.38
CA SER A 59 -4.14 12.37 9.78
C SER A 59 -3.34 11.15 10.25
N ASP A 60 -2.66 11.24 11.39
CA ASP A 60 -1.92 10.11 11.97
C ASP A 60 -2.82 8.88 12.22
N ASP A 61 -4.05 9.10 12.68
CA ASP A 61 -5.03 8.03 12.89
C ASP A 61 -5.45 7.38 11.56
N GLU A 62 -5.69 8.18 10.53
CA GLU A 62 -6.02 7.69 9.17
C GLU A 62 -4.86 6.91 8.55
N VAL A 63 -3.60 7.31 8.81
CA VAL A 63 -2.42 6.54 8.39
C VAL A 63 -2.43 5.16 9.02
N ILE A 64 -2.66 5.05 10.33
CA ILE A 64 -2.69 3.76 11.04
C ILE A 64 -3.81 2.86 10.48
N GLU A 65 -5.03 3.40 10.34
CA GLU A 65 -6.16 2.65 9.80
C GLU A 65 -5.93 2.19 8.37
N PHE A 66 -5.42 3.07 7.51
CA PHE A 66 -5.13 2.75 6.12
C PHE A 66 -4.05 1.68 5.97
N ILE A 67 -2.99 1.73 6.78
CA ILE A 67 -1.92 0.73 6.73
C ILE A 67 -2.39 -0.62 7.25
N ASN A 68 -3.24 -0.65 8.28
CA ASN A 68 -3.88 -1.89 8.71
C ASN A 68 -4.77 -2.50 7.61
N LEU A 69 -5.47 -1.67 6.82
CA LEU A 69 -6.22 -2.12 5.66
C LEU A 69 -5.29 -2.62 4.53
N LEU A 70 -4.23 -1.86 4.22
CA LEU A 70 -3.27 -2.19 3.18
C LEU A 70 -2.55 -3.51 3.46
N ASN A 71 -2.17 -3.78 4.71
CA ASN A 71 -1.52 -5.02 5.14
C ASN A 71 -2.40 -6.28 4.98
N GLN A 72 -3.70 -6.13 4.69
CA GLN A 72 -4.60 -7.24 4.40
C GLN A 72 -4.69 -7.57 2.91
N VAL A 73 -4.18 -6.69 2.03
CA VAL A 73 -4.21 -6.87 0.58
C VAL A 73 -3.38 -8.08 0.19
N LYS A 74 -3.97 -8.96 -0.62
CA LYS A 74 -3.27 -10.07 -1.28
C LYS A 74 -3.17 -9.76 -2.76
N LEU A 75 -1.95 -9.73 -3.25
CA LEU A 75 -1.66 -9.51 -4.67
C LEU A 75 -1.40 -10.85 -5.36
N GLY A 76 -2.03 -11.04 -6.51
CA GLY A 76 -1.81 -12.17 -7.40
C GLY A 76 -0.82 -11.84 -8.50
N ASP A 77 -1.06 -12.43 -9.68
CA ASP A 77 -0.18 -12.29 -10.85
C ASP A 77 -0.09 -10.82 -11.33
N GLU A 78 1.07 -10.44 -11.88
CA GLU A 78 1.24 -9.14 -12.55
C GLU A 78 0.35 -9.08 -13.82
N VAL A 79 -0.32 -7.94 -14.00
CA VAL A 79 -1.26 -7.68 -15.09
C VAL A 79 -0.72 -6.59 -15.98
N ASP A 80 -0.81 -6.81 -17.29
CA ASP A 80 -0.47 -5.80 -18.30
C ASP A 80 -1.30 -4.52 -18.09
N GLU A 81 -0.63 -3.37 -18.01
CA GLU A 81 -1.26 -2.07 -17.78
C GLU A 81 -2.44 -1.82 -18.73
N SER A 82 -2.34 -2.23 -20.01
CA SER A 82 -3.40 -2.03 -21.01
C SER A 82 -4.72 -2.72 -20.64
N LYS A 83 -4.68 -3.74 -19.79
CA LYS A 83 -5.87 -4.41 -19.23
C LYS A 83 -6.35 -3.78 -17.94
N ALA A 84 -5.49 -3.03 -17.26
CA ALA A 84 -5.73 -2.48 -15.93
C ALA A 84 -6.18 -1.02 -15.93
N VAL A 85 -5.73 -0.22 -16.90
CA VAL A 85 -6.19 1.17 -17.03
C VAL A 85 -7.68 1.23 -17.33
N SER A 86 -8.42 1.98 -16.50
CA SER A 86 -9.81 2.34 -16.74
C SER A 86 -9.93 3.86 -16.92
N SER A 87 -10.89 4.30 -17.72
CA SER A 87 -11.20 5.73 -17.92
C SER A 87 -12.15 6.29 -16.85
N GLY A 88 -12.28 5.59 -15.72
CA GLY A 88 -13.22 5.90 -14.65
C GLY A 88 -12.62 6.80 -13.56
N ALA A 89 -13.34 6.86 -12.44
CA ALA A 89 -12.80 7.42 -11.21
C ALA A 89 -11.57 6.61 -10.77
N VAL A 90 -10.57 7.29 -10.22
CA VAL A 90 -9.32 6.68 -9.75
C VAL A 90 -8.84 7.36 -8.49
N SER A 91 -8.33 6.56 -7.55
CA SER A 91 -7.74 6.97 -6.28
C SER A 91 -6.29 6.54 -6.24
N TYR A 92 -5.39 7.47 -5.92
CA TYR A 92 -3.97 7.24 -5.73
C TYR A 92 -3.57 7.62 -4.31
N TYR A 93 -2.83 6.74 -3.66
CA TYR A 93 -2.21 7.02 -2.36
C TYR A 93 -0.70 7.08 -2.56
N THR A 94 -0.12 8.22 -2.28
CA THR A 94 1.32 8.43 -2.28
C THR A 94 1.80 8.33 -0.84
N ILE A 95 2.54 7.26 -0.54
CA ILE A 95 3.14 7.00 0.76
C ILE A 95 4.55 7.58 0.73
N TYR A 96 4.83 8.55 1.58
CA TYR A 96 6.15 9.13 1.77
C TYR A 96 6.81 8.45 2.95
N LEU A 97 7.96 7.82 2.73
CA LEU A 97 8.73 7.12 3.75
C LEU A 97 9.75 8.06 4.40
N VAL A 98 10.13 7.76 5.64
CA VAL A 98 11.19 8.49 6.36
C VAL A 98 12.57 8.40 5.69
N THR A 99 12.72 7.53 4.70
CA THR A 99 13.91 7.34 3.86
C THR A 99 13.97 8.28 2.65
N ASP A 100 13.03 9.23 2.53
CA ASP A 100 12.78 10.07 1.34
C ASP A 100 12.30 9.28 0.10
N GLU A 101 12.03 7.98 0.25
CA GLU A 101 11.44 7.15 -0.80
C GLU A 101 9.91 7.32 -0.84
N THR A 102 9.32 7.10 -2.01
CA THR A 102 7.87 7.16 -2.18
C THR A 102 7.34 5.88 -2.81
N LEU A 103 6.16 5.46 -2.32
CA LEU A 103 5.40 4.36 -2.88
C LEU A 103 4.02 4.85 -3.28
N THR A 104 3.71 4.81 -4.57
CA THR A 104 2.38 5.11 -5.08
C THR A 104 1.59 3.83 -5.25
N ILE A 105 0.39 3.79 -4.68
CA ILE A 105 -0.55 2.69 -4.88
C ILE A 105 -1.89 3.20 -5.39
N SER A 106 -2.62 2.34 -6.10
CA SER A 106 -4.00 2.60 -6.52
C SER A 106 -4.82 1.32 -6.41
N PRO A 107 -5.65 1.19 -5.36
CA PRO A 107 -6.61 0.12 -5.23
C PRO A 107 -7.68 0.19 -6.32
N GLY A 108 -8.03 -0.96 -6.86
CA GLY A 108 -9.07 -1.15 -7.86
C GLY A 108 -9.17 -2.63 -8.19
N LYS A 109 -9.96 -2.99 -9.21
CA LYS A 109 -10.01 -4.40 -9.67
C LYS A 109 -8.63 -4.98 -9.96
N TYR A 110 -7.72 -4.15 -10.47
CA TYR A 110 -6.29 -4.41 -10.48
C TYR A 110 -5.63 -3.41 -9.55
N PHE A 111 -4.75 -3.90 -8.70
CA PHE A 111 -4.08 -3.09 -7.70
C PHE A 111 -2.76 -2.56 -8.28
N LYS A 112 -2.62 -1.23 -8.33
CA LYS A 112 -1.38 -0.60 -8.74
C LYS A 112 -0.41 -0.53 -7.56
N VAL A 113 0.84 -0.95 -7.78
CA VAL A 113 1.96 -0.71 -6.87
C VAL A 113 3.13 -0.16 -7.66
N ALA A 114 3.59 1.04 -7.30
CA ALA A 114 4.51 1.83 -8.09
C ALA A 114 4.00 1.93 -9.55
N ASP A 115 4.77 1.44 -10.52
CA ASP A 115 4.42 1.48 -11.95
C ASP A 115 3.88 0.14 -12.49
N ARG A 116 3.49 -0.79 -11.60
CA ARG A 116 3.01 -2.11 -11.97
C ARG A 116 1.59 -2.36 -11.48
N TYR A 117 0.88 -3.25 -12.16
CA TYR A 117 -0.48 -3.65 -11.82
C TYR A 117 -0.51 -5.13 -11.50
N TYR A 118 -1.32 -5.51 -10.52
CA TYR A 118 -1.47 -6.90 -10.06
C TYR A 118 -2.93 -7.26 -9.92
N GLU A 119 -3.25 -8.55 -10.00
CA GLU A 119 -4.55 -9.04 -9.56
C GLU A 119 -4.73 -8.73 -8.06
N PHE A 120 -5.90 -8.22 -7.69
CA PHE A 120 -6.26 -8.03 -6.29
C PHE A 120 -7.05 -9.26 -5.84
N ASP A 121 -6.34 -10.27 -5.34
CA ASP A 121 -6.88 -11.62 -5.14
C ASP A 121 -8.05 -11.68 -4.16
N ASN A 122 -8.01 -10.87 -3.11
CA ASN A 122 -9.09 -10.73 -2.13
C ASN A 122 -9.90 -9.43 -2.32
N TYR A 123 -10.04 -8.96 -3.57
CA TYR A 123 -10.84 -7.79 -3.92
C TYR A 123 -12.26 -7.87 -3.35
N ASP A 124 -12.98 -8.97 -3.57
CA ASP A 124 -14.38 -9.10 -3.13
C ASP A 124 -14.53 -9.04 -1.60
N GLU A 125 -13.46 -9.34 -0.85
CA GLU A 125 -13.46 -9.29 0.62
C GLU A 125 -13.10 -7.91 1.16
N LEU A 126 -12.18 -7.19 0.50
CA LEU A 126 -11.61 -5.93 1.02
C LEU A 126 -12.10 -4.67 0.32
N TRP A 127 -12.70 -4.77 -0.87
CA TRP A 127 -13.06 -3.58 -1.64
C TRP A 127 -14.03 -2.67 -0.89
N ASP A 128 -15.02 -3.24 -0.21
CA ASP A 128 -15.99 -2.48 0.57
C ASP A 128 -15.31 -1.71 1.73
N GLU A 129 -14.26 -2.25 2.33
CA GLU A 129 -13.49 -1.58 3.38
C GLU A 129 -12.71 -0.36 2.82
N PHE A 130 -12.15 -0.47 1.61
CA PHE A 130 -11.56 0.68 0.92
C PHE A 130 -12.61 1.75 0.60
N ILE A 131 -13.82 1.35 0.20
CA ILE A 131 -14.93 2.28 -0.05
C ILE A 131 -15.34 2.99 1.24
N VAL A 132 -15.51 2.24 2.34
CA VAL A 132 -15.86 2.78 3.66
C VAL A 132 -14.79 3.76 4.12
N PHE A 133 -13.51 3.37 4.10
CA PHE A 133 -12.39 4.23 4.48
C PHE A 133 -12.41 5.56 3.71
N ASN A 134 -12.61 5.51 2.39
CA ASN A 134 -12.66 6.71 1.55
C ASN A 134 -13.93 7.56 1.69
N SER A 135 -15.02 6.97 2.21
CA SER A 135 -16.32 7.64 2.36
C SER A 135 -16.46 8.41 3.67
N ILE A 136 -15.50 8.29 4.60
CA ILE A 136 -15.50 9.00 5.90
C ILE A 136 -15.10 10.49 5.73
N LYS A 137 -14.89 10.95 4.49
CA LYS A 137 -14.51 12.33 4.14
C LYS A 137 -15.66 13.13 3.51
#